data_AF-A0A7R9T9D0-F1
#
_entry.id   AF-A0A7R9T9D0-F1
#
_cell.length_a   1.000
_cell.length_b   1.000
_cell.length_c   1.000
_cell.angle_alpha   90.00
_cell.angle_beta   90.00
_cell.angle_gamma   90.00
#
_symmetry.space_group_name_H-M   'P 1'
#
loop_
_entity.id
_entity.type
_entity.pdbx_description
1 polymer ?
#
loop_
_entity_poly.entity_id
_entity_poly.type
_entity_poly.pdbx_seq_one_letter_code
_entity_poly.pdbx_strand_id
1 'polypeptide(L)'
;VITTTKSTLITTTKNHSDYHDQEYGQPPPFVEISGDVEYECYGYGCPGALSAVVTSLNHPSDYGDNQDGTILIDGPANYSFTAFDLESHPFCVYDDVSVEGTKYCGTQAPPAGTVAPNEQLTITFKTDGSVTRSGFRLAIYGDLADPPEYDDYHDQNY
;
A
#
# COMPACT_ATOMS: atom_id res chain seq x y z
N VAL A 1 0.58 6.08 -17.08
CA VAL A 1 -0.66 6.88 -16.87
C VAL A 1 -0.84 6.99 -15.37
N ILE A 2 -0.88 8.20 -14.81
CA ILE A 2 -1.12 8.40 -13.37
C ILE A 2 -2.64 8.39 -13.20
N THR A 3 -3.16 7.45 -12.43
CA THR A 3 -4.59 7.42 -12.08
C THR A 3 -4.71 7.88 -10.64
N THR A 4 -5.07 9.15 -10.45
CA THR A 4 -5.40 9.71 -9.13
C THR A 4 -6.90 9.49 -8.91
N THR A 5 -7.28 8.58 -8.02
CA THR A 5 -8.69 8.36 -7.69
C THR A 5 -8.93 8.85 -6.28
N LYS A 6 -9.66 9.95 -6.12
CA LYS A 6 -10.19 10.35 -4.82
C LYS A 6 -11.43 9.52 -4.50
N SER A 7 -11.36 8.77 -3.40
CA SER A 7 -12.51 8.18 -2.71
C SER A 7 -13.50 7.47 -3.65
N THR A 8 -13.12 6.31 -4.17
CA THR A 8 -14.04 5.34 -4.75
C THR A 8 -13.51 3.96 -4.39
N LEU A 9 -14.39 3.01 -4.06
CA LEU A 9 -14.06 1.60 -3.97
C LEU A 9 -13.30 1.20 -5.25
N ILE A 10 -11.97 1.10 -5.19
CA ILE A 10 -11.19 0.50 -6.26
C ILE A 10 -11.22 -1.00 -5.96
N THR A 11 -12.31 -1.65 -6.35
CA THR A 11 -12.36 -3.11 -6.43
C THR A 11 -11.72 -3.49 -7.75
N THR A 12 -10.40 -3.66 -7.78
CA THR A 12 -9.78 -4.30 -8.95
C THR A 12 -10.17 -5.77 -8.91
N THR A 13 -11.16 -6.19 -9.68
CA THR A 13 -11.59 -7.59 -9.68
C THR A 13 -10.46 -8.52 -10.13
N LYS A 14 -10.11 -9.50 -9.29
CA LYS A 14 -9.18 -10.59 -9.56
C LYS A 14 -9.68 -11.46 -10.71
N ASN A 15 -9.29 -11.17 -11.95
CA ASN A 15 -9.43 -12.14 -13.04
C ASN A 15 -8.21 -13.06 -13.04
N HIS A 16 -8.32 -14.17 -12.31
CA HIS A 16 -7.33 -15.24 -12.25
C HIS A 16 -7.02 -15.86 -13.63
N SER A 17 -7.88 -15.65 -14.64
CA SER A 17 -7.72 -16.16 -16.00
C SER A 17 -6.76 -15.36 -16.90
N ASP A 18 -6.43 -14.11 -16.56
CA ASP A 18 -5.51 -13.29 -17.38
C ASP A 18 -4.02 -13.51 -17.02
N TYR A 19 -3.74 -14.29 -15.96
CA TYR A 19 -2.39 -14.51 -15.42
C TYR A 19 -1.72 -15.80 -15.89
N HIS A 20 -2.33 -16.55 -16.79
CA HIS A 20 -1.84 -17.88 -17.16
C HIS A 20 -0.67 -17.90 -18.17
N ASP A 21 -0.20 -16.73 -18.63
CA ASP A 21 0.79 -16.59 -19.72
C ASP A 21 2.07 -15.82 -19.35
N GLN A 22 2.42 -15.67 -18.06
CA GLN A 22 3.74 -15.11 -17.68
C GLN A 22 4.66 -16.16 -17.06
N GLU A 23 5.57 -16.65 -17.89
CA GLU A 23 6.77 -17.43 -17.54
C GLU A 23 7.84 -16.60 -16.81
N TYR A 24 7.53 -15.35 -16.39
CA TYR A 24 8.48 -14.42 -15.79
C TYR A 24 7.84 -13.60 -14.66
N GLY A 25 8.28 -13.85 -13.41
CA GLY A 25 8.07 -12.96 -12.27
C GLY A 25 6.80 -13.19 -11.46
N GLN A 26 6.90 -12.98 -10.14
CA GLN A 26 5.74 -13.01 -9.23
C GLN A 26 4.70 -11.95 -9.64
N PRO A 27 3.39 -12.22 -9.46
CA PRO A 27 2.37 -11.23 -9.75
C PRO A 27 2.60 -9.99 -8.88
N PRO A 28 2.50 -8.79 -9.44
CA PRO A 28 2.68 -7.55 -8.69
C PRO A 28 1.67 -7.39 -7.55
N PRO A 29 2.02 -6.65 -6.49
CA PRO A 29 1.18 -6.51 -5.30
C PRO A 29 -0.16 -5.91 -5.67
N PHE A 30 -1.21 -6.51 -5.13
CA PHE A 30 -2.57 -6.07 -5.32
C PHE A 30 -3.05 -5.34 -4.07
N VAL A 31 -3.61 -4.14 -4.25
CA VAL A 31 -4.01 -3.26 -3.14
C VAL A 31 -5.48 -2.92 -3.30
N GLU A 32 -6.27 -3.23 -2.29
CA GLU A 32 -7.66 -2.75 -2.17
C GLU A 32 -7.73 -1.64 -1.13
N ILE A 33 -8.52 -0.61 -1.43
CA ILE A 33 -8.76 0.51 -0.52
C ILE A 33 -10.25 0.76 -0.38
N SER A 34 -10.66 1.20 0.81
CA SER A 34 -12.00 1.72 1.05
C SER A 34 -11.97 2.80 2.12
N GLY A 35 -12.98 3.68 2.11
CA GLY A 35 -13.12 4.74 3.09
C GLY A 35 -12.21 5.94 2.85
N ASP A 36 -11.84 6.61 3.95
CA ASP A 36 -11.24 7.94 3.98
C ASP A 36 -9.71 7.92 3.84
N VAL A 37 -9.22 7.48 2.69
CA VAL A 37 -7.81 7.52 2.30
C VAL A 37 -7.63 7.97 0.84
N GLU A 38 -6.47 8.54 0.53
CA GLU A 38 -6.06 8.89 -0.83
C GLU A 38 -5.08 7.84 -1.36
N TYR A 39 -5.24 7.45 -2.63
CA TYR A 39 -4.43 6.42 -3.25
C TYR A 39 -3.90 6.85 -4.61
N GLU A 40 -2.62 6.58 -4.80
CA GLU A 40 -1.91 6.80 -6.05
C GLU A 40 -1.09 5.57 -6.39
N CYS A 41 -1.18 5.09 -7.62
CA CYS A 41 -0.39 3.97 -8.09
C CYS A 41 0.49 4.36 -9.28
N TYR A 42 1.63 3.70 -9.41
CA TYR A 42 2.64 3.99 -10.42
C TYR A 42 3.02 2.70 -11.16
N GLY A 43 3.00 2.74 -12.49
CA GLY A 43 3.31 1.59 -13.37
C GLY A 43 2.29 1.41 -14.49
N TYR A 44 2.32 0.25 -15.15
CA TYR A 44 1.48 -0.03 -16.31
C TYR A 44 0.03 -0.39 -15.89
N GLY A 45 -0.77 0.62 -15.52
CA GLY A 45 -2.24 0.59 -15.57
C GLY A 45 -3.02 0.01 -14.37
N CYS A 46 -2.33 -0.45 -13.32
CA CYS A 46 -2.83 -0.84 -11.99
C CYS A 46 -4.12 -1.69 -12.00
N PRO A 47 -4.01 -2.95 -12.42
CA PRO A 47 -3.89 -4.05 -11.46
C PRO A 47 -2.50 -4.66 -11.59
N GLY A 48 -1.69 -4.52 -10.55
CA GLY A 48 -0.30 -4.95 -10.57
C GLY A 48 0.74 -3.83 -10.62
N ALA A 49 0.56 -2.80 -9.79
CA ALA A 49 1.49 -1.69 -9.73
C ALA A 49 2.86 -2.12 -9.18
N LEU A 50 3.95 -1.64 -9.78
CA LEU A 50 5.31 -1.80 -9.25
C LEU A 50 5.45 -1.07 -7.91
N SER A 51 4.71 0.04 -7.74
CA SER A 51 4.60 0.76 -6.49
C SER A 51 3.27 1.51 -6.36
N ALA A 52 2.77 1.63 -5.14
CA ALA A 52 1.62 2.44 -4.79
C ALA A 52 1.87 3.24 -3.51
N VAL A 53 1.09 4.31 -3.34
CA VAL A 53 1.13 5.19 -2.18
C VAL A 53 -0.28 5.35 -1.67
N VAL A 54 -0.47 5.16 -0.36
CA VAL A 54 -1.70 5.50 0.34
C VAL A 54 -1.39 6.59 1.36
N THR A 55 -2.23 7.62 1.42
CA THR A 55 -2.14 8.67 2.44
C THR A 55 -3.45 8.83 3.19
N SER A 56 -3.37 9.36 4.40
CA SER A 56 -4.53 10.02 5.01
C SER A 56 -5.02 11.15 4.08
N LEU A 57 -6.31 11.45 4.10
CA LEU A 57 -6.84 12.56 3.30
C LEU A 57 -6.10 13.87 3.62
N ASN A 58 -5.84 14.67 2.59
CA ASN A 58 -5.20 15.99 2.67
C ASN A 58 -3.69 16.00 2.98
N HIS A 59 -3.06 14.85 3.20
CA HIS A 59 -1.62 14.78 3.46
C HIS A 59 -0.82 15.55 2.38
N PRO A 60 0.13 16.44 2.74
CA PRO A 60 0.76 16.60 4.07
C PRO A 60 0.09 17.61 5.00
N SER A 61 -1.07 18.14 4.64
CA SER A 61 -1.90 18.93 5.58
C SER A 61 -2.63 18.00 6.54
N ASP A 62 -3.27 18.59 7.55
CA ASP A 62 -3.92 17.80 8.58
C ASP A 62 -5.09 16.97 8.02
N TYR A 63 -5.22 15.73 8.50
CA TYR A 63 -6.41 14.90 8.24
C TYR A 63 -7.66 15.52 8.90
N GLY A 64 -8.84 14.95 8.61
CA GLY A 64 -10.11 15.37 9.18
C GLY A 64 -10.57 14.48 10.33
N ASP A 65 -11.55 14.97 11.08
CA ASP A 65 -12.19 14.23 12.17
C ASP A 65 -13.06 13.08 11.64
N ASN A 66 -13.24 12.02 12.44
CA ASN A 66 -14.11 10.87 12.21
C ASN A 66 -13.87 10.12 10.89
N GLN A 67 -12.62 10.03 10.45
CA GLN A 67 -12.22 9.30 9.25
C GLN A 67 -12.11 7.80 9.54
N ASP A 68 -12.52 6.99 8.57
CA ASP A 68 -12.36 5.53 8.63
C ASP A 68 -11.88 5.03 7.26
N GLY A 69 -10.63 4.57 7.21
CA GLY A 69 -9.99 4.05 6.02
C GLY A 69 -9.48 2.63 6.22
N THR A 70 -9.59 1.79 5.19
CA THR A 70 -9.06 0.42 5.17
C THR A 70 -8.23 0.19 3.92
N ILE A 71 -7.07 -0.45 4.11
CA ILE A 71 -6.09 -0.80 3.08
C ILE A 71 -5.81 -2.29 3.22
N LEU A 72 -6.08 -3.06 2.17
CA LEU A 72 -5.73 -4.47 2.07
C LEU A 72 -4.59 -4.60 1.06
N ILE A 73 -3.52 -5.31 1.44
CA ILE A 73 -2.37 -5.58 0.57
C ILE A 73 -2.25 -7.09 0.40
N ASP A 74 -2.46 -7.58 -0.81
CA ASP A 74 -2.18 -8.96 -1.17
C ASP A 74 -0.72 -9.10 -1.62
N GLY A 75 -0.01 -10.05 -1.01
CA GLY A 75 1.38 -10.32 -1.32
C GLY A 75 1.59 -11.09 -2.64
N PRO A 76 2.80 -11.04 -3.22
CA PRO A 76 4.01 -10.50 -2.61
C PRO A 76 4.14 -8.98 -2.67
N ALA A 77 4.42 -8.35 -1.53
CA ALA A 77 4.55 -6.90 -1.40
C ALA A 77 5.52 -6.50 -0.29
N ASN A 78 6.18 -5.36 -0.42
CA ASN A 78 6.82 -4.66 0.68
C ASN A 78 6.02 -3.39 1.00
N TYR A 79 6.07 -2.94 2.25
CA TYR A 79 5.44 -1.70 2.67
C TYR A 79 6.28 -0.94 3.70
N SER A 80 6.20 0.39 3.67
CA SER A 80 6.86 1.26 4.63
C SER A 80 6.13 2.59 4.81
N PHE A 81 6.05 3.07 6.05
CA PHE A 81 5.55 4.41 6.35
C PHE A 81 6.67 5.43 6.15
N THR A 82 6.47 6.36 5.23
CA THR A 82 7.42 7.42 4.85
C THR A 82 7.12 8.76 5.51
N ALA A 83 5.91 8.93 6.05
CA ALA A 83 5.52 10.01 6.94
C ALA A 83 4.48 9.47 7.93
N PHE A 84 4.52 9.93 9.19
CA PHE A 84 3.61 9.50 10.23
C PHE A 84 3.57 10.50 11.40
N ASP A 85 2.41 11.12 11.59
CA ASP A 85 2.11 12.00 12.71
C ASP A 85 0.60 12.01 12.96
N LEU A 86 0.17 11.37 14.04
CA LEU A 86 -1.22 11.31 14.51
C LEU A 86 -1.35 11.93 15.90
N GLU A 87 -2.57 12.14 16.39
CA GLU A 87 -2.77 12.46 17.80
C GLU A 87 -2.11 11.41 18.71
N SER A 88 -1.26 11.86 19.63
CA SER A 88 -0.51 10.97 20.51
C SER A 88 -1.34 10.58 21.73
N HIS A 89 -1.44 9.28 21.99
CA HIS A 89 -2.01 8.74 23.22
C HIS A 89 -1.26 7.47 23.66
N PRO A 90 -1.06 7.21 24.97
CA PRO A 90 -0.31 6.04 25.44
C PRO A 90 -0.82 4.67 24.95
N PHE A 91 -2.09 4.62 24.55
CA PHE A 91 -2.76 3.41 24.05
C PHE A 91 -3.40 3.60 22.66
N CYS A 92 -3.14 4.72 21.98
CA CYS A 92 -3.71 5.05 20.66
C CYS A 92 -5.23 4.80 20.56
N VAL A 93 -5.99 5.44 21.46
CA VAL A 93 -7.45 5.26 21.53
C VAL A 93 -8.23 6.40 20.88
N TYR A 94 -7.55 7.49 20.52
CA TYR A 94 -8.14 8.62 19.80
C TYR A 94 -7.97 8.38 18.30
N ASP A 95 -6.77 8.68 17.79
CA ASP A 95 -6.39 8.41 16.42
C ASP A 95 -5.41 7.23 16.35
N ASP A 96 -5.61 6.33 15.39
CA ASP A 96 -4.70 5.23 15.15
C ASP A 96 -4.60 4.81 13.69
N VAL A 97 -3.38 4.41 13.32
CA VAL A 97 -3.19 3.43 12.25
C VAL A 97 -2.98 2.08 12.93
N SER A 98 -3.79 1.10 12.54
CA SER A 98 -3.69 -0.27 13.02
C SER A 98 -3.16 -1.16 11.91
N VAL A 99 -2.10 -1.92 12.19
CA VAL A 99 -1.55 -2.96 11.30
C VAL A 99 -1.83 -4.31 11.95
N GLU A 100 -2.68 -5.13 11.35
CA GLU A 100 -3.13 -6.41 11.92
C GLU A 100 -3.65 -6.30 13.36
N GLY A 101 -4.37 -5.23 13.67
CA GLY A 101 -4.92 -4.96 15.01
C GLY A 101 -3.95 -4.29 15.98
N THR A 102 -2.67 -4.16 15.64
CA THR A 102 -1.69 -3.43 16.47
C THR A 102 -1.75 -1.95 16.13
N LYS A 103 -2.07 -1.11 17.12
CA LYS A 103 -2.29 0.32 16.96
C LYS A 103 -1.02 1.15 17.13
N TYR A 104 -0.90 2.19 16.30
CA TYR A 104 0.20 3.15 16.28
C TYR A 104 -0.35 4.57 16.15
N CYS A 105 0.28 5.51 16.83
CA CYS A 105 -0.12 6.92 16.88
C CYS A 105 1.05 7.81 17.31
N GLY A 106 0.82 9.13 17.42
CA GLY A 106 1.91 10.08 17.59
C GLY A 106 2.85 10.03 16.39
N THR A 107 4.16 10.14 16.63
CA THR A 107 5.20 10.07 15.59
C THR A 107 5.87 8.69 15.49
N GLN A 108 5.35 7.68 16.21
CA GLN A 108 5.87 6.31 16.15
C GLN A 108 5.14 5.54 15.05
N ALA A 109 5.72 5.54 13.85
CA ALA A 109 5.17 4.79 12.73
C ALA A 109 5.23 3.27 12.97
N PRO A 110 4.28 2.50 12.39
CA PRO A 110 4.42 1.05 12.30
C PRO A 110 5.73 0.65 11.59
N PRO A 111 6.34 -0.49 11.96
CA PRO A 111 7.54 -0.97 11.28
C PRO A 111 7.24 -1.31 9.82
N ALA A 112 8.24 -1.13 8.96
CA ALA A 112 8.20 -1.64 7.60
C ALA A 112 8.15 -3.18 7.61
N GLY A 113 7.59 -3.77 6.56
CA GLY A 113 7.45 -5.22 6.46
C GLY A 113 7.21 -5.72 5.05
N THR A 114 7.04 -7.03 4.96
CA THR A 114 6.80 -7.76 3.72
C THR A 114 5.56 -8.63 3.90
N VAL A 115 4.72 -8.70 2.87
CA VAL A 115 3.57 -9.59 2.76
C VAL A 115 3.97 -10.73 1.83
N ALA A 116 3.91 -11.97 2.29
CA ALA A 116 4.35 -13.12 1.50
C ALA A 116 3.33 -13.47 0.39
N PRO A 117 3.72 -14.23 -0.65
CA PRO A 117 2.77 -14.72 -1.65
C PRO A 117 1.60 -15.48 -1.02
N ASN A 118 0.37 -15.16 -1.44
CA ASN A 118 -0.88 -15.70 -0.89
C ASN A 118 -1.21 -15.31 0.56
N GLU A 119 -0.49 -14.35 1.13
CA GLU A 119 -0.88 -13.67 2.38
C GLU A 119 -1.51 -12.32 2.08
N GLN A 120 -2.29 -11.83 3.03
CA GLN A 120 -2.92 -10.52 2.98
C GLN A 120 -2.60 -9.74 4.25
N LEU A 121 -2.30 -8.45 4.11
CA LEU A 121 -2.13 -7.51 5.22
C LEU A 121 -3.29 -6.53 5.25
N THR A 122 -3.87 -6.33 6.43
CA THR A 122 -4.90 -5.33 6.72
C THR A 122 -4.31 -4.18 7.52
N ILE A 123 -4.47 -2.97 6.98
CA ILE A 123 -4.16 -1.71 7.65
C ILE A 123 -5.43 -0.88 7.74
N THR A 124 -5.76 -0.34 8.91
CA THR A 124 -6.87 0.60 9.08
C THR A 124 -6.37 1.94 9.61
N PHE A 125 -7.04 3.02 9.22
CA PHE A 125 -6.84 4.36 9.77
C PHE A 125 -8.16 4.86 10.36
N LYS A 126 -8.14 5.26 11.63
CA LYS A 126 -9.32 5.77 12.34
C LYS A 126 -8.97 7.05 13.08
N THR A 127 -9.86 8.03 13.02
CA THR A 127 -9.73 9.27 13.79
C THR A 127 -10.96 9.56 14.64
N ASP A 128 -10.77 10.29 15.73
CA ASP A 128 -11.87 10.72 16.60
C ASP A 128 -12.45 12.09 16.18
N GLY A 129 -13.22 12.73 17.06
CA GLY A 129 -13.88 13.99 16.77
C GLY A 129 -13.01 15.25 16.86
N SER A 130 -11.70 15.13 17.10
CA SER A 130 -10.82 16.29 17.31
C SER A 130 -9.32 16.00 17.13
N VAL A 131 -8.50 17.06 17.26
CA VAL A 131 -7.02 17.04 17.30
C VAL A 131 -6.39 16.30 16.11
N THR A 132 -6.37 16.98 14.98
CA THR A 132 -5.76 16.43 13.78
C THR A 132 -4.28 16.77 13.63
N ARG A 133 -3.57 16.01 12.80
CA ARG A 133 -2.14 16.12 12.50
C ARG A 133 -1.89 15.83 11.03
N SER A 134 -0.64 15.93 10.57
CA SER A 134 -0.29 15.74 9.15
C SER A 134 -0.57 14.33 8.60
N GLY A 135 -0.84 13.35 9.47
CA GLY A 135 -1.32 12.03 9.07
C GLY A 135 -0.21 11.09 8.64
N PHE A 136 -0.48 10.26 7.62
CA PHE A 136 0.47 9.24 7.20
C PHE A 136 0.67 9.21 5.68
N ARG A 137 1.82 8.67 5.28
CA ARG A 137 2.13 8.29 3.91
C ARG A 137 2.74 6.89 3.87
N LEU A 138 1.97 5.91 3.42
CA LEU A 138 2.35 4.52 3.23
C LEU A 138 2.82 4.30 1.80
N ALA A 139 4.04 3.79 1.63
CA ALA A 139 4.55 3.31 0.35
C ALA A 139 4.44 1.79 0.30
N ILE A 140 3.94 1.26 -0.82
CA ILE A 140 3.80 -0.18 -1.11
C ILE A 140 4.55 -0.44 -2.41
N TYR A 141 5.36 -1.49 -2.49
CA TYR A 141 6.16 -1.77 -3.67
C TYR A 141 6.48 -3.26 -3.78
N GLY A 142 6.53 -3.77 -5.01
CA GLY A 142 7.03 -5.11 -5.26
C GLY A 142 8.55 -5.16 -5.16
N ASP A 143 9.11 -6.35 -4.95
CA ASP A 143 10.49 -6.58 -5.36
C ASP A 143 10.51 -6.47 -6.89
N LEU A 144 11.36 -5.61 -7.45
CA LEU A 144 11.63 -5.66 -8.88
C LEU A 144 12.09 -7.09 -9.13
N ALA A 145 11.29 -7.89 -9.85
CA ALA A 145 11.72 -9.21 -10.29
C ALA A 145 13.13 -9.04 -10.84
N ASP A 146 14.08 -9.86 -10.35
CA ASP A 146 15.44 -9.86 -10.87
C ASP A 146 15.32 -9.75 -12.39
N PRO A 147 15.96 -8.74 -13.03
CA PRO A 147 15.93 -8.66 -14.49
C PRO A 147 16.34 -10.05 -14.99
N PRO A 148 15.63 -10.63 -15.98
CA PRO A 148 15.94 -11.96 -16.46
C PRO A 148 17.45 -12.01 -16.67
N GLU A 149 18.10 -12.91 -15.94
CA GLU A 149 19.53 -13.14 -16.07
C GLU A 149 19.75 -13.29 -17.58
N TYR A 150 20.52 -12.39 -18.18
CA TYR A 150 20.75 -12.41 -19.61
C TYR A 150 21.58 -13.66 -19.88
N ASP A 151 20.90 -14.77 -20.17
CA ASP A 151 21.54 -16.02 -20.52
C ASP A 151 22.45 -15.73 -21.73
N ASP A 152 23.74 -15.95 -21.51
CA ASP A 152 24.83 -15.78 -22.47
C ASP A 152 24.57 -16.66 -23.70
N TYR A 153 23.94 -16.08 -24.72
CA TYR A 153 23.68 -16.75 -25.99
C TYR A 153 24.32 -15.98 -27.15
N HIS A 154 25.65 -15.99 -27.21
CA HIS A 154 26.43 -15.92 -28.45
C HIS A 154 27.85 -16.45 -28.18
N ASP A 155 28.43 -17.43 -28.86
CA ASP A 155 28.01 -18.34 -29.93
C ASP A 155 29.15 -19.37 -30.06
N GLN A 156 28.86 -20.67 -29.90
CA GLN A 156 29.70 -21.70 -30.48
C GLN A 156 29.19 -21.96 -31.91
N ASN A 157 30.02 -21.57 -32.88
CA ASN A 157 29.98 -21.86 -34.32
C ASN A 157 29.45 -20.73 -35.23
N TYR A 158 30.37 -19.90 -35.76
CA TYR A 158 30.77 -19.87 -37.18
C TYR A 158 32.06 -19.08 -37.38
#